data_AF-A0A651ECY8-F1
#
_entry.id   AF-A0A651ECY8-F1
#
_cell.length_a   1.000
_cell.length_b   1.000
_cell.length_c   1.000
_cell.angle_alpha   90.00
_cell.angle_beta   90.00
_cell.angle_gamma   90.00
#
_symmetry.space_group_name_H-M   'P 1'
#
loop_
_entity.id
_entity.type
_entity.pdbx_description
1 polymer ?
#
loop_
_entity_poly.entity_id
_entity_poly.type
_entity_poly.pdbx_seq_one_letter_code
_entity_poly.pdbx_strand_id
1 'polypeptide(L)'
;WRLSRQPSGDLSFDDFADVHATVGYVSESLSGFSLVIWVEDTLWNGGSGDIDSAMAEALGDTLTDQDTGPSVFQTLVDIFGSPWGNTAVSGVLPEDTQTVHVFLANILDAGSSFLDPDGSSTAGFVAGYFFNRDVSATGSLLSDDAPPSNEKLMVYVHGPAFATGFNPWSLTDPWPSEMALTTAHELQHLINYYQATVRTGRQSRTEVWLDELMSVLTEELVAERFWMHSVDRGYPNADESFLGPRGVPPHVQLPGTTVENLGRLVDFVAFPDRALTTWGGAVQYDYAASYAFGTWLVRNFGGVGLLPRIYESTSPGTRAVEDAVRWHTGESLTFGELLERWAAANVLSDRNIPARSYRLTASTWFESRPGANGTSGSGGIRLGDIPFSRYQQAGNGGGETGLFTFPPNDSTIVSQLHGSTHAQHSNIYFQAAAGYTGTINLDITGARAGRTTIIILEDQ
;
A
#
# COMPACT_ATOMS: atom_id res chain seq x y z
N TRP A 1 -2.30 26.77 -15.16
CA TRP A 1 -3.06 25.51 -15.23
C TRP A 1 -4.53 25.88 -15.17
N ARG A 2 -5.43 25.36 -16.02
CA ARG A 2 -6.87 25.75 -15.99
C ARG A 2 -7.71 24.67 -15.34
N LEU A 3 -8.31 24.98 -14.19
CA LEU A 3 -9.21 24.09 -13.46
C LEU A 3 -10.56 24.79 -13.29
N SER A 4 -11.67 24.10 -13.56
CA SER A 4 -13.00 24.71 -13.59
C SER A 4 -13.84 24.26 -12.40
N ARG A 5 -14.55 25.25 -11.82
CA ARG A 5 -15.40 25.14 -10.64
C ARG A 5 -16.82 24.76 -11.02
N GLN A 6 -17.43 23.80 -10.32
CA GLN A 6 -18.88 23.60 -10.29
C GLN A 6 -19.46 24.14 -8.96
N PRO A 7 -20.60 24.86 -8.98
CA PRO A 7 -21.21 25.44 -7.79
C PRO A 7 -22.24 24.47 -7.18
N SER A 8 -21.81 23.48 -6.42
CA SER A 8 -22.71 22.70 -5.55
C SER A 8 -21.96 22.17 -4.34
N GLY A 9 -22.44 22.50 -3.14
CA GLY A 9 -21.78 22.26 -1.85
C GLY A 9 -21.71 20.81 -1.37
N ASP A 10 -21.29 19.89 -2.24
CA ASP A 10 -20.78 18.56 -1.87
C ASP A 10 -19.27 18.56 -2.08
N LEU A 11 -18.51 17.99 -1.15
CA LEU A 11 -17.04 17.91 -1.19
C LEU A 11 -16.59 17.12 -2.44
N SER A 12 -16.23 17.82 -3.51
CA SER A 12 -15.53 17.25 -4.66
C SER A 12 -14.04 17.61 -4.58
N PHE A 13 -13.18 16.65 -4.94
CA PHE A 13 -11.72 16.78 -5.08
C PHE A 13 -11.31 17.74 -6.23
N ASP A 14 -12.19 18.68 -6.61
CA ASP A 14 -12.11 19.50 -7.82
C ASP A 14 -11.84 20.98 -7.53
N ASP A 15 -11.52 21.36 -6.28
CA ASP A 15 -11.36 22.76 -5.88
C ASP A 15 -9.92 23.29 -5.98
N PHE A 16 -9.11 22.76 -6.90
CA PHE A 16 -7.86 23.44 -7.27
C PHE A 16 -8.19 24.57 -8.24
N ALA A 17 -7.86 25.82 -7.88
CA ALA A 17 -7.86 26.95 -8.80
C ALA A 17 -6.74 26.78 -9.85
N ASP A 18 -6.51 27.76 -10.71
CA ASP A 18 -5.29 27.81 -11.54
C ASP A 18 -4.04 27.83 -10.63
N VAL A 19 -3.52 26.65 -10.24
CA VAL A 19 -2.33 26.52 -9.39
C VAL A 19 -1.10 26.74 -10.25
N HIS A 20 -0.21 27.65 -9.86
CA HIS A 20 1.07 27.82 -10.55
C HIS A 20 2.10 26.84 -9.97
N ALA A 21 2.98 26.32 -10.83
CA ALA A 21 3.95 25.30 -10.43
C ALA A 21 5.28 25.48 -11.18
N THR A 22 6.35 25.18 -10.46
CA THR A 22 7.73 25.22 -10.93
C THR A 22 8.24 23.79 -11.14
N VAL A 23 9.05 23.58 -12.18
CA VAL A 23 9.73 22.29 -12.40
C VAL A 23 10.85 22.17 -11.38
N GLY A 24 10.72 21.21 -10.46
CA GLY A 24 11.75 20.89 -9.47
C GLY A 24 12.76 19.86 -9.97
N TYR A 25 12.34 18.93 -10.85
CA TYR A 25 13.19 17.87 -11.38
C TYR A 25 12.73 17.43 -12.78
N VAL A 26 13.69 17.07 -13.63
CA VAL A 26 13.47 16.39 -14.92
C VAL A 26 14.53 15.31 -15.06
N SER A 27 14.10 14.06 -15.23
CA SER A 27 15.04 12.97 -15.50
C SER A 27 15.53 13.04 -16.94
N GLU A 28 16.71 12.49 -17.20
CA GLU A 28 17.05 12.04 -18.55
C GLU A 28 16.08 10.91 -18.98
N SER A 29 16.04 10.57 -20.27
CA SER A 29 15.22 9.43 -20.72
C SER A 29 15.85 8.13 -20.22
N LEU A 30 15.12 7.40 -19.38
CA LEU A 30 15.55 6.19 -18.71
C LEU A 30 14.76 5.02 -19.26
N SER A 31 15.42 4.09 -19.94
CA SER A 31 14.81 2.83 -20.38
C SER A 31 13.44 2.99 -21.09
N GLY A 32 13.23 4.10 -21.82
CA GLY A 32 11.98 4.39 -22.52
C GLY A 32 10.92 5.12 -21.70
N PHE A 33 11.29 5.86 -20.64
CA PHE A 33 10.41 6.83 -20.00
C PHE A 33 11.19 8.05 -19.49
N SER A 34 10.48 9.11 -19.10
CA SER A 34 11.02 10.25 -18.36
C SER A 34 10.12 10.59 -17.17
N LEU A 35 10.70 11.22 -16.15
CA LEU A 35 10.01 11.72 -14.98
C LEU A 35 10.14 13.24 -14.91
N VAL A 36 9.05 13.93 -14.60
CA VAL A 36 9.06 15.36 -14.26
C VAL A 36 8.38 15.56 -12.92
N ILE A 37 9.07 16.22 -12.00
CA ILE A 37 8.49 16.64 -10.72
C ILE A 37 8.18 18.12 -10.77
N TRP A 38 6.90 18.42 -10.55
CA TRP A 38 6.39 19.77 -10.38
C TRP A 38 6.22 20.07 -8.91
N VAL A 39 6.49 21.30 -8.52
CA VAL A 39 6.26 21.81 -7.16
C VAL A 39 5.34 23.01 -7.26
N GLU A 40 4.30 23.05 -6.44
CA GLU A 40 3.43 24.21 -6.35
C GLU A 40 4.26 25.46 -5.97
N ASP A 41 4.06 26.57 -6.68
CA ASP A 41 4.87 27.78 -6.50
C ASP A 41 4.78 28.34 -5.08
N THR A 42 3.68 28.10 -4.37
CA THR A 42 3.48 28.51 -2.97
C THR A 42 4.36 27.71 -2.00
N LEU A 43 4.85 26.55 -2.42
CA LEU A 43 5.75 25.67 -1.67
C LEU A 43 7.21 25.80 -2.13
N TRP A 44 7.49 26.62 -3.13
CA TRP A 44 8.81 26.74 -3.75
C TRP A 44 9.55 28.01 -3.31
N ASN A 45 10.63 27.86 -2.53
CA ASN A 45 11.58 28.92 -2.16
C ASN A 45 11.01 30.19 -1.46
N GLY A 46 10.30 30.03 -0.35
CA GLY A 46 9.59 31.07 0.43
C GLY A 46 9.59 30.95 1.98
N GLY A 47 10.20 29.95 2.63
CA GLY A 47 10.19 29.79 4.10
C GLY A 47 10.47 28.37 4.64
N SER A 48 10.24 28.15 5.94
CA SER A 48 10.30 26.80 6.55
C SER A 48 9.03 26.02 6.21
N GLY A 49 9.16 24.78 5.73
CA GLY A 49 8.05 24.00 5.17
C GLY A 49 8.03 24.00 3.63
N ASP A 50 9.07 24.56 3.02
CA ASP A 50 9.18 24.72 1.58
C ASP A 50 10.06 23.63 0.97
N ILE A 51 9.72 23.30 -0.27
CA ILE A 51 10.44 22.36 -1.10
C ILE A 51 11.49 23.13 -1.89
N ASP A 52 12.75 22.70 -1.80
CA ASP A 52 13.84 23.21 -2.62
C ASP A 52 14.22 22.21 -3.74
N SER A 53 15.18 22.61 -4.58
CA SER A 53 15.68 21.75 -5.66
C SER A 53 16.28 20.44 -5.15
N ALA A 54 16.97 20.45 -4.01
CA ALA A 54 17.62 19.24 -3.48
C ALA A 54 16.58 18.21 -3.02
N MET A 55 15.46 18.65 -2.43
CA MET A 55 14.36 17.77 -2.07
C MET A 55 13.68 17.15 -3.30
N ALA A 56 13.40 17.95 -4.34
CA ALA A 56 12.81 17.45 -5.57
C ALA A 56 13.74 16.49 -6.32
N GLU A 57 15.04 16.81 -6.38
CA GLU A 57 16.09 15.94 -6.93
C GLU A 57 16.20 14.62 -6.16
N ALA A 58 16.15 14.66 -4.83
CA ALA A 58 16.20 13.46 -3.99
C ALA A 58 15.06 12.47 -4.30
N LEU A 59 13.83 12.97 -4.44
CA LEU A 59 12.68 12.13 -4.83
C LEU A 59 12.81 11.64 -6.26
N GLY A 60 13.11 12.56 -7.19
CA GLY A 60 13.23 12.27 -8.61
C GLY A 60 14.23 11.15 -8.85
N ASP A 61 15.43 11.35 -8.36
CA ASP A 61 16.49 10.37 -8.48
C ASP A 61 16.14 9.03 -7.81
N THR A 62 15.54 9.00 -6.63
CA THR A 62 15.17 7.72 -6.02
C THR A 62 14.14 6.94 -6.86
N LEU A 63 13.26 7.64 -7.57
CA LEU A 63 12.30 7.02 -8.48
C LEU A 63 12.94 6.48 -9.76
N THR A 64 14.07 7.07 -10.18
CA THR A 64 14.60 6.92 -11.53
C THR A 64 15.99 6.31 -11.65
N ASP A 65 16.81 6.41 -10.61
CA ASP A 65 18.20 5.98 -10.57
C ASP A 65 18.33 4.47 -10.79
N GLN A 66 19.25 4.07 -11.66
CA GLN A 66 19.50 2.67 -12.02
C GLN A 66 20.92 2.18 -11.68
N ASP A 67 21.72 3.00 -10.99
CA ASP A 67 23.14 2.71 -10.75
C ASP A 67 23.34 1.52 -9.80
N THR A 68 22.42 1.33 -8.86
CA THR A 68 22.45 0.22 -7.88
C THR A 68 21.50 -0.93 -8.21
N GLY A 69 20.89 -0.95 -9.39
CA GLY A 69 19.87 -1.91 -9.81
C GLY A 69 18.68 -1.25 -10.50
N PRO A 70 17.54 -1.92 -10.68
CA PRO A 70 16.34 -1.27 -11.21
C PRO A 70 15.88 -0.16 -10.27
N SER A 71 15.47 0.97 -10.83
CA SER A 71 14.85 2.05 -10.08
C SER A 71 13.53 1.60 -9.43
N VAL A 72 13.00 2.40 -8.50
CA VAL A 72 11.66 2.18 -7.93
C VAL A 72 10.63 2.08 -9.06
N PHE A 73 10.61 3.04 -9.98
CA PHE A 73 9.62 3.04 -11.05
C PHE A 73 9.80 1.88 -12.04
N GLN A 74 11.03 1.50 -12.38
CA GLN A 74 11.28 0.29 -13.18
C GLN A 74 10.77 -0.96 -12.46
N THR A 75 10.93 -1.03 -11.13
CA THR A 75 10.40 -2.14 -10.31
C THR A 75 8.88 -2.22 -10.41
N LEU A 76 8.17 -1.08 -10.36
CA LEU A 76 6.71 -1.04 -10.56
C LEU A 76 6.33 -1.56 -11.95
N VAL A 77 7.00 -1.07 -13.00
CA VAL A 77 6.74 -1.48 -14.38
C VAL A 77 7.02 -2.98 -14.58
N ASP A 78 8.05 -3.52 -13.94
CA ASP A 78 8.39 -4.94 -14.04
C ASP A 78 7.33 -5.84 -13.37
N ILE A 79 6.70 -5.37 -12.30
CA ILE A 79 5.65 -6.11 -11.57
C ILE A 79 4.30 -5.97 -12.25
N PHE A 80 3.88 -4.73 -12.52
CA PHE A 80 2.51 -4.37 -12.91
C PHE A 80 2.39 -3.98 -14.39
N GLY A 81 3.49 -3.86 -15.14
CA GLY A 81 3.49 -3.43 -16.53
C GLY A 81 3.54 -1.90 -16.70
N SER A 82 3.70 -1.45 -17.95
CA SER A 82 3.85 -0.04 -18.27
C SER A 82 2.51 0.72 -18.26
N PRO A 83 2.45 1.98 -17.81
CA PRO A 83 1.24 2.81 -17.89
C PRO A 83 1.03 3.47 -19.28
N TRP A 84 1.57 2.86 -20.34
CA TRP A 84 1.47 3.32 -21.73
C TRP A 84 1.59 2.15 -22.72
N GLY A 85 1.43 2.43 -24.02
CA GLY A 85 1.46 1.46 -25.11
C GLY A 85 0.10 1.30 -25.80
N ASN A 86 -0.19 0.09 -26.27
CA ASN A 86 -1.45 -0.22 -26.96
C ASN A 86 -2.68 0.01 -26.08
N THR A 87 -3.62 0.80 -26.59
CA THR A 87 -4.88 1.11 -25.91
C THR A 87 -6.07 0.48 -26.64
N ALA A 88 -7.09 0.06 -25.88
CA ALA A 88 -8.37 -0.39 -26.42
C ALA A 88 -9.43 0.72 -26.42
N VAL A 89 -9.09 1.89 -25.87
CA VAL A 89 -9.96 3.06 -25.74
C VAL A 89 -9.36 4.25 -26.51
N SER A 90 -10.21 5.04 -27.14
CA SER A 90 -9.85 6.32 -27.77
C SER A 90 -9.93 7.48 -26.78
N GLY A 91 -9.21 8.58 -27.03
CA GLY A 91 -9.32 9.80 -26.19
C GLY A 91 -8.52 9.74 -24.89
N VAL A 92 -7.55 8.83 -24.81
CA VAL A 92 -6.49 8.79 -23.80
C VAL A 92 -5.20 9.31 -24.40
N LEU A 93 -4.24 9.66 -23.54
CA LEU A 93 -2.93 10.13 -23.99
C LEU A 93 -2.26 9.13 -24.95
N PRO A 94 -1.69 9.63 -26.05
CA PRO A 94 -0.96 8.80 -27.00
C PRO A 94 0.31 8.17 -26.38
N GLU A 95 0.75 7.06 -26.99
CA GLU A 95 1.92 6.26 -26.61
C GLU A 95 3.24 7.05 -26.58
N ASP A 96 3.31 8.20 -27.25
CA ASP A 96 4.53 8.98 -27.49
C ASP A 96 4.95 9.88 -26.33
N THR A 97 4.15 10.01 -25.28
CA THR A 97 4.51 10.89 -24.16
C THR A 97 5.52 10.24 -23.23
N GLN A 98 5.36 8.95 -22.87
CA GLN A 98 6.20 8.16 -21.93
C GLN A 98 6.79 8.97 -20.76
N THR A 99 6.10 10.03 -20.36
CA THR A 99 6.55 11.01 -19.37
C THR A 99 5.57 10.91 -18.22
N VAL A 100 6.09 10.47 -17.08
CA VAL A 100 5.35 10.44 -15.82
C VAL A 100 5.58 11.75 -15.11
N HIS A 101 4.52 12.28 -14.52
CA HIS A 101 4.53 13.53 -13.79
C HIS A 101 4.17 13.28 -12.33
N VAL A 102 4.94 13.87 -11.41
CA VAL A 102 4.60 13.93 -9.99
C VAL A 102 4.37 15.40 -9.66
N PHE A 103 3.26 15.71 -8.99
CA PHE A 103 2.99 17.06 -8.51
C PHE A 103 3.02 17.10 -6.99
N LEU A 104 4.02 17.79 -6.44
CA LEU A 104 4.12 18.13 -5.02
C LEU A 104 3.26 19.36 -4.77
N ALA A 105 2.08 19.16 -4.19
CA ALA A 105 1.06 20.18 -4.03
C ALA A 105 0.58 20.27 -2.59
N ASN A 106 0.03 21.42 -2.22
CA ASN A 106 -0.68 21.56 -0.96
C ASN A 106 -2.09 20.94 -1.09
N ILE A 107 -2.17 19.63 -0.84
CA ILE A 107 -3.43 18.89 -0.91
C ILE A 107 -4.20 19.13 0.40
N LEU A 108 -4.93 20.25 0.46
CA LEU A 108 -5.77 20.56 1.62
C LEU A 108 -6.95 19.60 1.71
N ASP A 109 -7.22 19.11 2.92
CA ASP A 109 -8.59 18.75 3.32
C ASP A 109 -9.32 20.05 3.72
N ALA A 110 -10.65 20.08 3.59
CA ALA A 110 -11.51 21.24 3.77
C ALA A 110 -11.56 21.72 5.25
N GLY A 111 -10.46 22.25 5.78
CA GLY A 111 -10.40 22.96 7.05
C GLY A 111 -9.39 22.46 8.09
N SER A 112 -8.46 21.57 7.76
CA SER A 112 -7.39 21.16 8.70
C SER A 112 -6.06 21.82 8.35
N SER A 113 -5.45 22.49 9.34
CA SER A 113 -4.03 22.84 9.28
C SER A 113 -3.21 21.55 9.43
N PHE A 114 -2.27 21.34 8.51
CA PHE A 114 -1.37 20.19 8.46
C PHE A 114 -0.63 19.92 9.79
N LEU A 115 -0.44 20.96 10.61
CA LEU A 115 0.00 20.88 11.99
C LEU A 115 -0.80 21.92 12.79
N ASP A 116 -1.44 21.53 13.89
CA ASP A 116 -1.66 22.52 14.94
C ASP A 116 -0.29 22.93 15.50
N PRO A 117 -0.10 24.17 15.97
CA PRO A 117 1.19 24.66 16.49
C PRO A 117 1.79 23.84 17.64
N ASP A 118 1.05 22.89 18.21
CA ASP A 118 1.47 21.98 19.27
C ASP A 118 1.84 20.57 18.79
N GLY A 119 1.83 20.32 17.47
CA GLY A 119 2.23 19.03 16.88
C GLY A 119 1.19 17.93 17.03
N SER A 120 -0.05 18.24 17.43
CA SER A 120 -1.16 17.29 17.41
C SER A 120 -1.96 17.45 16.11
N SER A 121 -2.13 16.38 15.33
CA SER A 121 -3.14 16.34 14.27
C SER A 121 -4.35 15.55 14.77
N THR A 122 -5.50 16.22 14.93
CA THR A 122 -6.78 15.54 15.22
C THR A 122 -7.61 15.28 13.96
N ALA A 123 -7.13 15.68 12.78
CA ALA A 123 -7.77 15.42 11.50
C ALA A 123 -6.78 14.69 10.58
N GLY A 124 -7.24 13.61 9.95
CA GLY A 124 -6.49 12.96 8.86
C GLY A 124 -6.28 13.93 7.69
N PHE A 125 -5.34 13.61 6.80
CA PHE A 125 -5.11 14.36 5.57
C PHE A 125 -4.93 13.39 4.39
N VAL A 126 -5.03 13.92 3.18
CA VAL A 126 -4.78 13.15 1.95
C VAL A 126 -3.29 13.21 1.64
N ALA A 127 -2.60 12.08 1.79
CA ALA A 127 -1.15 11.97 1.54
C ALA A 127 -0.81 12.06 0.04
N GLY A 128 -1.66 11.51 -0.81
CA GLY A 128 -1.53 11.53 -2.25
C GLY A 128 -2.80 11.04 -2.92
N TYR A 129 -2.87 11.21 -4.23
CA TYR A 129 -3.91 10.58 -5.05
C TYR A 129 -3.48 10.48 -6.51
N PHE A 130 -4.02 9.48 -7.20
CA PHE A 130 -4.11 9.41 -8.65
C PHE A 130 -5.53 9.77 -9.11
N PHE A 131 -5.65 10.58 -10.16
CA PHE A 131 -6.94 10.83 -10.80
C PHE A 131 -6.91 10.49 -12.29
N ASN A 132 -7.65 9.44 -12.65
CA ASN A 132 -7.78 8.93 -14.01
C ASN A 132 -8.27 9.94 -15.06
N ARG A 133 -8.89 11.06 -14.66
CA ARG A 133 -9.28 12.13 -15.58
C ARG A 133 -8.08 12.72 -16.34
N ASP A 134 -6.93 12.81 -15.67
CA ASP A 134 -5.77 13.52 -16.20
C ASP A 134 -5.12 12.79 -17.37
N VAL A 135 -5.43 11.50 -17.53
CA VAL A 135 -4.96 10.66 -18.65
C VAL A 135 -5.85 10.84 -19.90
N SER A 136 -6.95 11.61 -19.84
CA SER A 136 -7.86 11.82 -20.97
C SER A 136 -7.47 13.04 -21.81
N ALA A 137 -7.44 12.89 -23.13
CA ALA A 137 -7.10 13.94 -24.11
C ALA A 137 -8.31 14.81 -24.56
N THR A 138 -9.53 14.53 -24.07
CA THR A 138 -10.76 15.22 -24.53
C THR A 138 -11.66 15.73 -23.41
N GLY A 139 -11.20 15.68 -22.15
CA GLY A 139 -12.11 15.69 -21.01
C GLY A 139 -12.80 14.33 -20.90
N SER A 140 -12.72 13.71 -19.72
CA SER A 140 -13.20 12.37 -19.33
C SER A 140 -13.80 11.45 -20.40
N LEU A 141 -13.31 10.21 -20.42
CA LEU A 141 -13.95 9.07 -21.09
C LEU A 141 -15.40 8.78 -20.64
N LEU A 142 -15.94 9.51 -19.65
CA LEU A 142 -17.16 9.17 -18.93
C LEU A 142 -18.29 10.22 -18.98
N SER A 143 -18.06 11.49 -19.38
CA SER A 143 -19.15 12.49 -19.58
C SER A 143 -18.66 13.85 -20.09
N ASP A 144 -19.51 14.55 -20.86
CA ASP A 144 -19.30 15.92 -21.36
C ASP A 144 -19.21 17.01 -20.27
N ASP A 145 -19.64 16.70 -19.03
CA ASP A 145 -19.59 17.60 -17.86
C ASP A 145 -18.35 17.40 -16.98
N ALA A 146 -17.35 16.65 -17.46
CA ALA A 146 -16.20 16.31 -16.64
C ALA A 146 -15.26 17.49 -16.38
N PRO A 147 -14.60 17.53 -15.19
CA PRO A 147 -13.60 18.53 -14.89
C PRO A 147 -12.45 18.51 -15.92
N PRO A 148 -11.72 19.63 -16.09
CA PRO A 148 -10.63 19.73 -17.05
C PRO A 148 -9.55 18.69 -16.77
N SER A 149 -9.02 18.09 -17.84
CA SER A 149 -7.89 17.16 -17.78
C SER A 149 -6.56 17.91 -17.86
N ASN A 150 -5.56 17.44 -17.14
CA ASN A 150 -4.18 17.89 -17.32
C ASN A 150 -3.47 17.27 -18.53
N GLU A 151 -4.07 16.28 -19.18
CA GLU A 151 -3.50 15.55 -20.31
C GLU A 151 -2.09 15.00 -19.99
N LYS A 152 -1.95 14.40 -18.81
CA LYS A 152 -0.70 13.84 -18.26
C LYS A 152 -0.90 12.49 -17.58
N LEU A 153 0.11 11.63 -17.68
CA LEU A 153 0.31 10.52 -16.75
C LEU A 153 0.82 11.11 -15.43
N MET A 154 -0.09 11.47 -14.52
CA MET A 154 0.25 12.26 -13.33
C MET A 154 -0.29 11.67 -12.03
N VAL A 155 0.50 11.81 -10.97
CA VAL A 155 0.10 11.59 -9.57
C VAL A 155 0.36 12.83 -8.73
N TYR A 156 -0.38 12.96 -7.63
CA TYR A 156 -0.32 14.10 -6.71
C TYR A 156 0.12 13.62 -5.34
N VAL A 157 1.00 14.39 -4.69
CA VAL A 157 1.59 14.05 -3.39
C VAL A 157 1.60 15.29 -2.51
N HIS A 158 1.34 15.10 -1.22
CA HIS A 158 1.23 16.18 -0.25
C HIS A 158 2.60 16.83 0.02
N GLY A 159 2.85 17.97 -0.63
CA GLY A 159 4.12 18.70 -0.61
C GLY A 159 4.57 19.15 0.78
N PRO A 160 3.71 19.75 1.62
CA PRO A 160 4.13 20.17 2.97
C PRO A 160 4.57 18.99 3.86
N ALA A 161 3.97 17.80 3.68
CA ALA A 161 4.41 16.60 4.40
C ALA A 161 5.78 16.17 3.90
N PHE A 162 5.99 16.17 2.59
CA PHE A 162 7.28 15.85 1.99
C PHE A 162 8.40 16.81 2.44
N ALA A 163 8.09 18.07 2.70
CA ALA A 163 9.06 19.04 3.25
C ALA A 163 9.32 18.88 4.77
N THR A 164 8.53 18.08 5.49
CA THR A 164 8.58 17.97 6.96
C THR A 164 9.61 16.93 7.43
N GLY A 165 10.90 17.27 7.30
CA GLY A 165 12.02 16.47 7.76
C GLY A 165 12.64 16.96 9.08
N PHE A 166 13.72 16.30 9.49
CA PHE A 166 14.64 16.82 10.49
C PHE A 166 15.49 17.97 9.91
N ASN A 167 16.38 18.56 10.71
CA ASN A 167 17.34 19.55 10.23
C ASN A 167 18.77 19.02 10.43
N PRO A 168 19.54 18.73 9.37
CA PRO A 168 19.17 18.88 7.95
C PRO A 168 18.08 17.88 7.50
N TRP A 169 17.30 18.27 6.49
CA TRP A 169 16.27 17.41 5.88
C TRP A 169 16.93 16.22 5.17
N SER A 170 16.27 15.07 5.24
CA SER A 170 16.65 13.86 4.52
C SER A 170 15.42 13.18 3.93
N LEU A 171 15.59 12.54 2.76
CA LEU A 171 14.53 11.72 2.16
C LEU A 171 14.13 10.55 3.07
N THR A 172 15.03 10.12 3.95
CA THR A 172 14.79 9.02 4.91
C THR A 172 14.07 9.46 6.17
N ASP A 173 13.79 10.75 6.34
CA ASP A 173 13.02 11.23 7.49
C ASP A 173 11.58 10.67 7.44
N PRO A 174 10.86 10.60 8.58
CA PRO A 174 9.56 9.93 8.64
C PRO A 174 8.54 10.41 7.61
N TRP A 175 8.29 11.72 7.50
CA TRP A 175 7.32 12.22 6.50
C TRP A 175 7.83 12.22 5.07
N PRO A 176 9.07 12.65 4.76
CA PRO A 176 9.61 12.57 3.40
C PRO A 176 9.58 11.15 2.84
N SER A 177 9.94 10.16 3.65
CA SER A 177 9.97 8.77 3.24
C SER A 177 8.57 8.17 3.08
N GLU A 178 7.62 8.52 3.95
CA GLU A 178 6.21 8.17 3.79
C GLU A 178 5.67 8.72 2.46
N MET A 179 5.91 10.00 2.16
CA MET A 179 5.45 10.62 0.89
C MET A 179 6.15 10.01 -0.34
N ALA A 180 7.40 9.58 -0.22
CA ALA A 180 8.09 8.87 -1.28
C ALA A 180 7.45 7.48 -1.54
N LEU A 181 7.08 6.75 -0.49
CA LEU A 181 6.31 5.51 -0.60
C LEU A 181 4.89 5.74 -1.12
N THR A 182 4.21 6.81 -0.68
CA THR A 182 2.93 7.24 -1.23
C THR A 182 3.05 7.55 -2.72
N THR A 183 4.16 8.14 -3.17
CA THR A 183 4.36 8.36 -4.61
C THR A 183 4.35 7.02 -5.38
N ALA A 184 5.02 5.98 -4.85
CA ALA A 184 4.97 4.65 -5.45
C ALA A 184 3.57 4.00 -5.36
N HIS A 185 2.84 4.25 -4.27
CA HIS A 185 1.44 3.84 -4.09
C HIS A 185 0.56 4.43 -5.21
N GLU A 186 0.61 5.75 -5.43
CA GLU A 186 -0.21 6.41 -6.46
C GLU A 186 0.20 6.01 -7.88
N LEU A 187 1.49 5.76 -8.10
CA LEU A 187 1.97 5.24 -9.38
C LEU A 187 1.44 3.82 -9.65
N GLN A 188 1.22 3.01 -8.61
CA GLN A 188 0.54 1.73 -8.75
C GLN A 188 -0.88 1.94 -9.27
N HIS A 189 -1.67 2.86 -8.69
CA HIS A 189 -3.02 3.17 -9.16
C HIS A 189 -3.05 3.62 -10.62
N LEU A 190 -2.12 4.49 -11.03
CA LEU A 190 -1.95 4.90 -12.42
C LEU A 190 -1.74 3.69 -13.34
N ILE A 191 -0.82 2.80 -12.97
CA ILE A 191 -0.52 1.59 -13.76
C ILE A 191 -1.72 0.65 -13.78
N ASN A 192 -2.38 0.42 -12.64
CA ASN A 192 -3.56 -0.42 -12.55
C ASN A 192 -4.68 0.10 -13.44
N TYR A 193 -4.98 1.40 -13.39
CA TYR A 193 -5.96 2.03 -14.27
C TYR A 193 -5.62 1.82 -15.74
N TYR A 194 -4.36 2.05 -16.12
CA TYR A 194 -3.94 1.82 -17.50
C TYR A 194 -4.12 0.34 -17.91
N GLN A 195 -3.59 -0.58 -17.10
CA GLN A 195 -3.54 -1.99 -17.43
C GLN A 195 -4.90 -2.68 -17.40
N ALA A 196 -5.75 -2.32 -16.45
CA ALA A 196 -7.06 -2.92 -16.25
C ALA A 196 -8.14 -2.24 -17.08
N THR A 197 -8.11 -0.91 -17.26
CA THR A 197 -9.15 -0.16 -17.98
C THR A 197 -8.70 0.27 -19.38
N VAL A 198 -7.61 1.01 -19.51
CA VAL A 198 -7.20 1.62 -20.80
C VAL A 198 -6.79 0.56 -21.83
N ARG A 199 -5.95 -0.40 -21.42
CA ARG A 199 -5.41 -1.45 -22.28
C ARG A 199 -6.48 -2.46 -22.72
N THR A 200 -7.46 -2.75 -21.85
CA THR A 200 -8.47 -3.80 -22.11
C THR A 200 -9.80 -3.27 -22.63
N GLY A 201 -10.08 -1.97 -22.42
CA GLY A 201 -11.37 -1.36 -22.74
C GLY A 201 -12.48 -1.69 -21.75
N ARG A 202 -12.16 -2.29 -20.59
CA ARG A 202 -13.14 -2.62 -19.55
C ARG A 202 -13.57 -1.35 -18.81
N GLN A 203 -14.89 -1.14 -18.72
CA GLN A 203 -15.47 -0.02 -17.97
C GLN A 203 -15.63 -0.31 -16.47
N SER A 204 -15.53 -1.58 -16.06
CA SER A 204 -15.54 -1.95 -14.63
C SER A 204 -14.21 -1.58 -13.99
N ARG A 205 -14.26 -0.74 -12.95
CA ARG A 205 -13.09 -0.46 -12.11
C ARG A 205 -12.73 -1.72 -11.31
N THR A 206 -11.43 -1.90 -11.07
CA THR A 206 -10.95 -2.82 -10.03
C THR A 206 -11.65 -2.46 -8.72
N GLU A 207 -12.10 -3.46 -7.95
CA GLU A 207 -12.72 -3.18 -6.65
C GLU A 207 -11.73 -2.45 -5.75
N VAL A 208 -12.21 -1.45 -5.00
CA VAL A 208 -11.36 -0.55 -4.19
C VAL A 208 -10.39 -1.36 -3.33
N TRP A 209 -10.86 -2.34 -2.57
CA TRP A 209 -9.99 -3.12 -1.71
C TRP A 209 -8.88 -3.89 -2.44
N LEU A 210 -9.10 -4.32 -3.70
CA LEU A 210 -8.06 -4.97 -4.51
C LEU A 210 -7.04 -3.96 -5.02
N ASP A 211 -7.51 -2.80 -5.48
CA ASP A 211 -6.66 -1.70 -5.95
C ASP A 211 -5.74 -1.20 -4.82
N GLU A 212 -6.33 -0.94 -3.66
CA GLU A 212 -5.62 -0.52 -2.45
C GLU A 212 -4.70 -1.62 -1.92
N LEU A 213 -5.11 -2.90 -1.94
CA LEU A 213 -4.25 -4.02 -1.55
C LEU A 213 -2.97 -4.07 -2.38
N MET A 214 -3.08 -3.90 -3.69
CA MET A 214 -1.90 -3.89 -4.55
C MET A 214 -1.03 -2.65 -4.29
N SER A 215 -1.64 -1.50 -4.06
CA SER A 215 -0.94 -0.24 -3.80
C SER A 215 -0.19 -0.22 -2.47
N VAL A 216 -0.81 -0.63 -1.36
CA VAL A 216 -0.08 -0.76 -0.09
C VAL A 216 0.95 -1.86 -0.10
N LEU A 217 0.72 -2.93 -0.86
CA LEU A 217 1.75 -3.94 -1.02
C LEU A 217 2.94 -3.37 -1.79
N THR A 218 2.71 -2.56 -2.83
CA THR A 218 3.79 -1.89 -3.59
C THR A 218 4.74 -1.14 -2.66
N GLU A 219 4.25 -0.43 -1.66
CA GLU A 219 5.09 0.28 -0.68
C GLU A 219 6.17 -0.63 -0.09
N GLU A 220 5.82 -1.87 0.30
CA GLU A 220 6.78 -2.87 0.80
C GLU A 220 7.70 -3.39 -0.31
N LEU A 221 7.15 -3.66 -1.49
CA LEU A 221 7.93 -4.22 -2.61
C LEU A 221 9.06 -3.29 -3.06
N VAL A 222 8.91 -1.98 -2.84
CA VAL A 222 9.89 -0.97 -3.22
C VAL A 222 10.65 -0.37 -2.05
N ALA A 223 10.21 -0.56 -0.79
CA ALA A 223 10.86 0.02 0.38
C ALA A 223 12.36 -0.29 0.43
N GLU A 224 12.77 -1.53 0.14
CA GLU A 224 14.20 -1.86 0.12
C GLU A 224 14.98 -1.07 -0.95
N ARG A 225 14.38 -0.80 -2.12
CA ARG A 225 15.02 0.02 -3.16
C ARG A 225 15.16 1.47 -2.72
N PHE A 226 14.10 2.05 -2.13
CA PHE A 226 14.15 3.38 -1.53
C PHE A 226 15.29 3.48 -0.50
N TRP A 227 15.40 2.50 0.39
CA TRP A 227 16.47 2.46 1.38
C TRP A 227 17.85 2.37 0.73
N MET A 228 18.04 1.47 -0.24
CA MET A 228 19.34 1.28 -0.92
C MET A 228 19.82 2.55 -1.63
N HIS A 229 18.95 3.21 -2.41
CA HIS A 229 19.28 4.48 -3.07
C HIS A 229 19.58 5.57 -2.04
N SER A 230 18.88 5.55 -0.91
CA SER A 230 19.10 6.53 0.14
C SER A 230 20.46 6.37 0.81
N VAL A 231 20.87 5.13 1.09
CA VAL A 231 22.18 4.80 1.68
C VAL A 231 23.32 5.14 0.71
N ASP A 232 23.19 4.79 -0.57
CA ASP A 232 24.22 5.07 -1.59
C ASP A 232 24.52 6.57 -1.71
N ARG A 233 23.49 7.41 -1.52
CA ARG A 233 23.57 8.87 -1.56
C ARG A 233 24.04 9.52 -0.26
N GLY A 234 24.30 8.72 0.77
CA GLY A 234 24.81 9.19 2.05
C GLY A 234 23.79 9.96 2.89
N TYR A 235 22.49 9.69 2.72
CA TYR A 235 21.48 10.27 3.60
C TYR A 235 21.66 9.77 5.04
N PRO A 236 21.69 10.67 6.03
CA PRO A 236 21.91 10.28 7.42
C PRO A 236 20.73 9.47 7.97
N ASN A 237 21.02 8.59 8.93
CA ASN A 237 20.02 7.86 9.74
C ASN A 237 19.03 6.97 8.95
N ALA A 238 19.35 6.57 7.72
CA ALA A 238 18.50 5.70 6.90
C ALA A 238 18.01 4.43 7.62
N ASP A 239 18.82 3.89 8.54
CA ASP A 239 18.50 2.69 9.32
C ASP A 239 17.60 2.94 10.54
N GLU A 240 17.52 4.18 11.00
CA GLU A 240 16.78 4.54 12.22
C GLU A 240 15.42 5.18 11.90
N SER A 241 15.32 5.91 10.80
CA SER A 241 14.13 6.72 10.47
C SER A 241 13.23 6.13 9.39
N PHE A 242 13.75 5.26 8.50
CA PHE A 242 12.97 4.67 7.42
C PHE A 242 12.54 3.24 7.73
N LEU A 243 11.28 3.06 8.14
CA LEU A 243 10.76 1.80 8.66
C LEU A 243 9.82 1.03 7.70
N GLY A 244 9.52 1.59 6.53
CA GLY A 244 8.57 1.00 5.58
C GLY A 244 7.20 0.62 6.18
N PRO A 245 6.32 -0.04 5.40
CA PRO A 245 4.98 -0.43 5.88
C PRO A 245 5.00 -1.46 7.01
N ARG A 246 6.11 -2.19 7.11
CA ARG A 246 6.33 -3.23 8.11
C ARG A 246 6.71 -2.67 9.48
N GLY A 247 7.03 -1.38 9.59
CA GLY A 247 7.46 -0.77 10.86
C GLY A 247 8.87 -1.15 11.29
N VAL A 248 9.69 -1.69 10.38
CA VAL A 248 11.11 -2.01 10.61
C VAL A 248 11.93 -1.69 9.37
N PRO A 249 13.23 -1.35 9.52
CA PRO A 249 14.04 -0.96 8.37
C PRO A 249 13.98 -2.01 7.24
N PRO A 250 13.78 -1.62 5.96
CA PRO A 250 13.50 -2.58 4.89
C PRO A 250 14.58 -3.63 4.64
N HIS A 251 15.82 -3.33 5.02
CA HIS A 251 16.97 -4.24 4.92
C HIS A 251 17.09 -5.20 6.13
N VAL A 252 16.20 -5.10 7.12
CA VAL A 252 16.15 -5.97 8.30
C VAL A 252 15.17 -7.11 8.03
N GLN A 253 15.70 -8.34 8.01
CA GLN A 253 14.89 -9.53 7.75
C GLN A 253 13.89 -9.78 8.89
N LEU A 254 14.39 -9.89 10.12
CA LEU A 254 13.62 -10.23 11.31
C LEU A 254 13.69 -9.04 12.29
N PRO A 255 12.55 -8.49 12.76
CA PRO A 255 12.55 -7.44 13.77
C PRO A 255 13.35 -7.87 14.99
N GLY A 256 14.42 -7.14 15.36
CA GLY A 256 15.29 -7.54 16.48
C GLY A 256 14.65 -7.35 17.87
N THR A 257 13.68 -6.44 17.97
CA THR A 257 12.97 -6.02 19.18
C THR A 257 11.47 -5.98 18.93
N THR A 258 10.69 -5.60 19.95
CA THR A 258 9.31 -5.19 19.78
C THR A 258 9.23 -4.00 18.80
N VAL A 259 8.23 -4.03 17.93
CA VAL A 259 7.86 -2.94 17.02
C VAL A 259 6.74 -2.16 17.70
N GLU A 260 7.06 -0.93 18.10
CA GLU A 260 6.21 -0.08 18.94
C GLU A 260 5.74 1.13 18.09
N ASN A 261 4.46 1.18 17.75
CA ASN A 261 3.74 2.34 17.21
C ASN A 261 3.97 2.75 15.74
N LEU A 262 4.80 2.05 14.96
CA LEU A 262 5.04 2.39 13.55
C LEU A 262 4.77 1.20 12.63
N GLY A 263 4.19 1.48 11.46
CA GLY A 263 3.88 0.50 10.42
C GLY A 263 2.47 -0.10 10.50
N ARG A 264 2.01 -0.60 9.35
CA ARG A 264 0.65 -1.13 9.13
C ARG A 264 0.35 -2.39 9.95
N LEU A 265 1.37 -3.14 10.34
CA LEU A 265 1.19 -4.39 11.09
C LEU A 265 0.84 -4.16 12.56
N VAL A 266 1.25 -3.01 13.14
CA VAL A 266 0.86 -2.59 14.50
C VAL A 266 -0.66 -2.36 14.57
N ASP A 267 -1.21 -1.72 13.55
CA ASP A 267 -2.66 -1.54 13.41
C ASP A 267 -3.38 -2.87 13.14
N PHE A 268 -2.81 -3.73 12.29
CA PHE A 268 -3.41 -5.03 11.99
C PHE A 268 -3.49 -5.93 13.23
N VAL A 269 -2.43 -6.00 14.04
CA VAL A 269 -2.48 -6.86 15.24
C VAL A 269 -3.46 -6.34 16.29
N ALA A 270 -3.75 -5.03 16.31
CA ALA A 270 -4.77 -4.46 17.19
C ALA A 270 -6.20 -4.69 16.70
N PHE A 271 -6.41 -4.71 15.38
CA PHE A 271 -7.73 -4.87 14.74
C PHE A 271 -7.72 -5.97 13.66
N PRO A 272 -7.38 -7.23 14.02
CA PRO A 272 -7.20 -8.29 13.04
C PRO A 272 -8.54 -8.82 12.48
N ASP A 273 -9.66 -8.35 13.03
CA ASP A 273 -11.03 -8.69 12.66
C ASP A 273 -11.65 -7.79 11.58
N ARG A 274 -10.89 -6.80 11.10
CA ARG A 274 -11.31 -5.92 10.02
C ARG A 274 -11.70 -6.71 8.76
N ALA A 275 -12.75 -6.27 8.09
CA ALA A 275 -13.16 -6.84 6.82
C ALA A 275 -12.21 -6.41 5.71
N LEU A 276 -11.68 -7.38 4.98
CA LEU A 276 -10.76 -7.16 3.87
C LEU A 276 -11.45 -6.58 2.63
N THR A 277 -12.74 -6.92 2.40
CA THR A 277 -13.47 -6.56 1.17
C THR A 277 -14.41 -5.38 1.34
N THR A 278 -14.43 -4.77 2.52
CA THR A 278 -15.26 -3.60 2.85
C THR A 278 -14.32 -2.45 3.12
N TRP A 279 -14.57 -1.31 2.49
CA TRP A 279 -13.72 -0.14 2.61
C TRP A 279 -14.51 1.03 3.18
N GLY A 280 -13.97 1.71 4.19
CA GLY A 280 -14.53 2.95 4.73
C GLY A 280 -14.73 2.97 6.24
N GLY A 281 -15.00 4.16 6.78
CA GLY A 281 -15.22 4.40 8.22
C GLY A 281 -13.93 4.55 9.03
N ALA A 282 -12.91 3.74 8.77
CA ALA A 282 -11.59 3.83 9.39
C ALA A 282 -10.48 3.30 8.45
N VAL A 283 -10.21 4.07 7.40
CA VAL A 283 -9.39 3.68 6.24
C VAL A 283 -7.99 3.17 6.62
N GLN A 284 -7.37 3.69 7.68
CA GLN A 284 -6.08 3.21 8.20
C GLN A 284 -6.09 1.70 8.50
N TYR A 285 -7.17 1.20 9.11
CA TYR A 285 -7.28 -0.22 9.47
C TYR A 285 -7.59 -1.10 8.25
N ASP A 286 -8.29 -0.55 7.25
CA ASP A 286 -8.53 -1.24 5.98
C ASP A 286 -7.20 -1.44 5.24
N TYR A 287 -6.34 -0.41 5.21
CA TYR A 287 -4.97 -0.52 4.71
C TYR A 287 -4.12 -1.54 5.47
N ALA A 288 -4.23 -1.58 6.80
CA ALA A 288 -3.53 -2.55 7.63
C ALA A 288 -3.92 -4.00 7.30
N ALA A 289 -5.22 -4.28 7.17
CA ALA A 289 -5.72 -5.59 6.80
C ALA A 289 -5.30 -5.99 5.37
N SER A 290 -5.42 -5.06 4.41
CA SER A 290 -4.99 -5.26 3.03
C SER A 290 -3.49 -5.56 2.92
N TYR A 291 -2.65 -4.81 3.64
CA TYR A 291 -1.21 -5.04 3.69
C TYR A 291 -0.89 -6.42 4.29
N ALA A 292 -1.47 -6.76 5.45
CA ALA A 292 -1.24 -8.04 6.12
C ALA A 292 -1.69 -9.25 5.29
N PHE A 293 -2.80 -9.13 4.54
CA PHE A 293 -3.24 -10.19 3.63
C PHE A 293 -2.37 -10.26 2.36
N GLY A 294 -2.10 -9.13 1.71
CA GLY A 294 -1.29 -9.07 0.48
C GLY A 294 0.12 -9.61 0.68
N THR A 295 0.75 -9.24 1.80
CA THR A 295 2.10 -9.69 2.17
C THR A 295 2.15 -11.20 2.44
N TRP A 296 1.10 -11.78 3.05
CA TRP A 296 0.93 -13.23 3.19
C TRP A 296 0.73 -13.91 1.83
N LEU A 297 -0.12 -13.34 0.97
CA LEU A 297 -0.49 -13.90 -0.32
C LEU A 297 0.74 -14.09 -1.22
N VAL A 298 1.57 -13.06 -1.37
CA VAL A 298 2.77 -13.13 -2.21
C VAL A 298 3.84 -14.08 -1.65
N ARG A 299 3.97 -14.20 -0.32
CA ARG A 299 4.91 -15.17 0.30
C ARG A 299 4.53 -16.63 0.03
N ASN A 300 3.25 -16.91 -0.25
CA ASN A 300 2.74 -18.27 -0.25
C ASN A 300 2.30 -18.81 -1.62
N PHE A 301 1.86 -17.96 -2.56
CA PHE A 301 1.15 -18.44 -3.76
C PHE A 301 1.73 -18.01 -5.11
N GLY A 302 2.87 -17.34 -5.18
CA GLY A 302 3.47 -16.97 -6.47
C GLY A 302 4.42 -15.78 -6.46
N GLY A 303 4.67 -15.19 -5.30
CA GLY A 303 5.48 -13.98 -5.22
C GLY A 303 4.78 -12.79 -5.88
N VAL A 304 5.58 -11.80 -6.29
CA VAL A 304 5.08 -10.59 -6.94
C VAL A 304 4.47 -10.86 -8.32
N GLY A 305 4.82 -11.97 -8.97
CA GLY A 305 4.23 -12.37 -10.24
C GLY A 305 2.73 -12.67 -10.16
N LEU A 306 2.18 -12.86 -8.95
CA LEU A 306 0.75 -13.04 -8.71
C LEU A 306 -0.06 -11.76 -8.94
N LEU A 307 0.52 -10.61 -8.60
CA LEU A 307 -0.16 -9.31 -8.63
C LEU A 307 -0.70 -8.92 -10.00
N PRO A 308 0.07 -9.03 -11.12
CA PRO A 308 -0.47 -8.73 -12.43
C PRO A 308 -1.67 -9.59 -12.82
N ARG A 309 -1.74 -10.83 -12.32
CA ARG A 309 -2.87 -11.73 -12.61
C ARG A 309 -4.16 -11.31 -11.91
N ILE A 310 -4.08 -10.61 -10.78
CA ILE A 310 -5.26 -10.12 -10.07
C ILE A 310 -5.99 -9.09 -10.93
N TYR A 311 -5.33 -8.00 -11.35
CA TYR A 311 -6.01 -6.95 -12.12
C TYR A 311 -6.28 -7.35 -13.58
N GLU A 312 -5.51 -8.29 -14.16
CA GLU A 312 -5.79 -8.82 -15.51
C GLU A 312 -7.04 -9.72 -15.52
N SER A 313 -7.41 -10.28 -14.37
CA SER A 313 -8.55 -11.19 -14.25
C SER A 313 -9.84 -10.55 -14.73
N THR A 314 -10.62 -11.30 -15.49
CA THR A 314 -12.00 -10.93 -15.86
C THR A 314 -12.98 -11.17 -14.72
N SER A 315 -12.57 -11.89 -13.68
CA SER A 315 -13.42 -12.23 -12.55
C SER A 315 -13.48 -11.06 -11.56
N PRO A 316 -14.66 -10.70 -11.04
CA PRO A 316 -14.77 -9.62 -10.07
C PRO A 316 -14.33 -10.07 -8.67
N GLY A 317 -13.84 -9.11 -7.89
CA GLY A 317 -13.58 -9.22 -6.46
C GLY A 317 -12.72 -10.41 -6.08
N THR A 318 -13.15 -11.14 -5.06
CA THR A 318 -12.37 -12.23 -4.48
C THR A 318 -11.99 -13.31 -5.50
N ARG A 319 -12.79 -13.52 -6.55
CA ARG A 319 -12.49 -14.49 -7.62
C ARG A 319 -11.25 -14.10 -8.44
N ALA A 320 -10.90 -12.82 -8.53
CA ALA A 320 -9.65 -12.40 -9.16
C ALA A 320 -8.43 -12.98 -8.42
N VAL A 321 -8.48 -13.00 -7.08
CA VAL A 321 -7.43 -13.60 -6.24
C VAL A 321 -7.40 -15.11 -6.39
N GLU A 322 -8.57 -15.77 -6.36
CA GLU A 322 -8.69 -17.22 -6.56
C GLU A 322 -8.09 -17.66 -7.91
N ASP A 323 -8.39 -16.92 -8.98
CA ASP A 323 -7.88 -17.21 -10.31
C ASP A 323 -6.36 -16.97 -10.41
N ALA A 324 -5.84 -15.91 -9.78
CA ALA A 324 -4.41 -15.63 -9.73
C ALA A 324 -3.64 -16.73 -8.96
N VAL A 325 -4.17 -17.17 -7.82
CA VAL A 325 -3.61 -18.30 -7.04
C VAL A 325 -3.63 -19.59 -7.86
N ARG A 326 -4.75 -19.90 -8.51
CA ARG A 326 -4.86 -21.08 -9.38
C ARG A 326 -3.86 -21.05 -10.53
N TRP A 327 -3.66 -19.88 -11.14
CA TRP A 327 -2.71 -19.73 -12.24
C TRP A 327 -1.28 -20.06 -11.81
N HIS A 328 -0.84 -19.57 -10.65
CA HIS A 328 0.55 -19.74 -10.18
C HIS A 328 0.82 -21.09 -9.54
N THR A 329 -0.14 -21.63 -8.80
CA THR A 329 0.07 -22.83 -7.98
C THR A 329 -0.57 -24.10 -8.56
N GLY A 330 -1.54 -23.95 -9.46
CA GLY A 330 -2.44 -25.03 -9.88
C GLY A 330 -3.50 -25.40 -8.83
N GLU A 331 -3.45 -24.82 -7.62
CA GLU A 331 -4.44 -25.08 -6.56
C GLU A 331 -5.74 -24.32 -6.83
N SER A 332 -6.88 -25.01 -6.72
CA SER A 332 -8.20 -24.38 -6.81
C SER A 332 -8.71 -24.09 -5.41
N LEU A 333 -8.35 -22.93 -4.87
CA LEU A 333 -8.80 -22.47 -3.56
C LEU A 333 -9.90 -21.42 -3.73
N THR A 334 -10.93 -21.55 -2.91
CA THR A 334 -11.92 -20.50 -2.69
C THR A 334 -11.35 -19.42 -1.77
N PHE A 335 -11.91 -18.21 -1.84
CA PHE A 335 -11.49 -17.12 -0.97
C PHE A 335 -11.70 -17.44 0.52
N GLY A 336 -12.74 -18.20 0.85
CA GLY A 336 -12.92 -18.70 2.22
C GLY A 336 -11.80 -19.62 2.69
N GLU A 337 -11.23 -20.45 1.81
CA GLU A 337 -10.06 -21.29 2.13
C GLU A 337 -8.77 -20.46 2.21
N LEU A 338 -8.66 -19.38 1.43
CA LEU A 338 -7.56 -18.43 1.55
C LEU A 338 -7.62 -17.69 2.89
N LEU A 339 -8.79 -17.18 3.29
CA LEU A 339 -8.98 -16.52 4.59
C LEU A 339 -8.69 -17.48 5.75
N GLU A 340 -9.13 -18.74 5.65
CA GLU A 340 -8.85 -19.79 6.62
C GLU A 340 -7.33 -20.03 6.78
N ARG A 341 -6.61 -20.19 5.66
CA ARG A 341 -5.15 -20.39 5.68
C ARG A 341 -4.41 -19.16 6.19
N TRP A 342 -4.86 -17.96 5.83
CA TRP A 342 -4.30 -16.70 6.32
C TRP A 342 -4.50 -16.54 7.82
N ALA A 343 -5.71 -16.83 8.34
CA ALA A 343 -5.97 -16.81 9.79
C ALA A 343 -5.01 -17.72 10.55
N ALA A 344 -4.79 -18.93 10.03
CA ALA A 344 -3.82 -19.85 10.62
C ALA A 344 -2.39 -19.35 10.51
N ALA A 345 -1.99 -18.75 9.38
CA ALA A 345 -0.67 -18.16 9.21
C ALA A 345 -0.41 -17.05 10.23
N ASN A 346 -1.42 -16.21 10.53
CA ASN A 346 -1.29 -15.13 11.50
C ASN A 346 -1.00 -15.65 12.92
N VAL A 347 -1.72 -16.70 13.35
CA VAL A 347 -1.48 -17.36 14.64
C VAL A 347 -0.13 -18.08 14.67
N LEU A 348 0.31 -18.65 13.55
CA LEU A 348 1.58 -19.37 13.41
C LEU A 348 2.76 -18.47 13.05
N SER A 349 2.57 -17.15 13.04
CA SER A 349 3.47 -16.20 12.38
C SER A 349 4.90 -16.22 12.91
N ASP A 350 5.12 -16.59 14.17
CA ASP A 350 6.45 -16.67 14.78
C ASP A 350 7.17 -18.00 14.53
N ARG A 351 6.49 -18.96 13.90
CA ARG A 351 7.01 -20.30 13.65
C ARG A 351 7.55 -20.38 12.23
N ASN A 352 8.73 -20.98 12.08
CA ASN A 352 9.27 -21.35 10.77
C ASN A 352 8.54 -22.59 10.25
N ILE A 353 7.35 -22.40 9.70
CA ILE A 353 6.54 -23.47 9.11
C ILE A 353 7.02 -23.74 7.68
N PRO A 354 7.50 -24.96 7.33
CA PRO A 354 7.97 -25.25 5.97
C PRO A 354 6.82 -25.35 4.95
N ALA A 355 5.61 -25.66 5.42
CA ALA A 355 4.44 -25.83 4.57
C ALA A 355 4.03 -24.52 3.90
N ARG A 356 3.90 -24.55 2.57
CA ARG A 356 3.31 -23.46 1.79
C ARG A 356 1.89 -23.18 2.29
N SER A 357 1.46 -21.92 2.23
CA SER A 357 0.17 -21.37 2.73
C SER A 357 0.18 -20.83 4.17
N TYR A 358 1.17 -21.15 4.99
CA TYR A 358 1.22 -20.71 6.39
C TYR A 358 2.46 -19.88 6.73
N ARG A 359 3.25 -19.48 5.72
CA ARG A 359 4.57 -18.87 5.94
C ARG A 359 4.45 -17.35 6.08
N LEU A 360 4.84 -16.85 7.25
CA LEU A 360 5.10 -15.43 7.50
C LEU A 360 6.51 -15.19 8.06
N THR A 361 7.08 -16.19 8.73
CA THR A 361 8.48 -16.22 9.16
C THR A 361 9.22 -17.38 8.49
N ALA A 362 10.46 -17.13 8.09
CA ALA A 362 11.40 -18.08 7.53
C ALA A 362 12.79 -17.90 8.15
N SER A 363 13.71 -18.85 7.93
CA SER A 363 15.10 -18.70 8.35
C SER A 363 15.93 -17.79 7.44
N THR A 364 15.37 -17.37 6.30
CA THR A 364 16.00 -16.56 5.26
C THR A 364 14.96 -15.64 4.63
N TRP A 365 15.39 -14.58 3.95
CA TRP A 365 14.54 -13.72 3.14
C TRP A 365 13.59 -14.51 2.22
N PHE A 366 12.37 -14.01 2.07
CA PHE A 366 11.49 -14.44 0.99
C PHE A 366 11.89 -13.69 -0.27
N GLU A 367 12.46 -14.40 -1.23
CA GLU A 367 12.86 -13.81 -2.50
C GLU A 367 11.77 -13.99 -3.56
N SER A 368 11.48 -12.92 -4.28
CA SER A 368 10.60 -12.92 -5.44
C SER A 368 11.25 -12.16 -6.60
N ARG A 369 10.87 -12.48 -7.83
CA ARG A 369 11.36 -11.78 -9.03
C ARG A 369 10.17 -11.35 -9.89
N PRO A 370 10.16 -10.11 -10.39
CA PRO A 370 9.22 -9.71 -11.42
C PRO A 370 9.40 -10.56 -12.68
N GLY A 371 8.28 -10.94 -13.32
CA GLY A 371 8.28 -11.72 -14.57
C GLY A 371 7.17 -12.76 -14.65
N ALA A 372 6.10 -12.45 -15.38
CA ALA A 372 4.95 -13.32 -15.59
C ALA A 372 5.21 -14.52 -16.54
N ASN A 373 6.43 -14.70 -17.06
CA ASN A 373 6.77 -15.70 -18.10
C ASN A 373 8.22 -16.24 -18.01
N GLY A 374 8.88 -16.20 -16.85
CA GLY A 374 10.24 -16.75 -16.73
C GLY A 374 11.35 -15.96 -17.46
N THR A 375 11.04 -14.78 -18.00
CA THR A 375 12.06 -13.78 -18.32
C THR A 375 12.46 -13.10 -17.03
N SER A 376 13.73 -13.28 -16.65
CA SER A 376 14.35 -12.69 -15.47
C SER A 376 14.29 -11.17 -15.54
N GLY A 377 13.35 -10.54 -14.84
CA GLY A 377 13.53 -9.16 -14.41
C GLY A 377 14.83 -9.04 -13.62
N SER A 378 15.64 -8.04 -13.94
CA SER A 378 16.77 -7.66 -13.09
C SER A 378 16.23 -7.16 -11.75
N GLY A 379 16.82 -7.58 -10.63
CA GLY A 379 16.45 -7.12 -9.29
C GLY A 379 15.43 -8.01 -8.57
N GLY A 380 15.92 -8.94 -7.73
CA GLY A 380 15.06 -9.68 -6.81
C GLY A 380 14.47 -8.75 -5.73
N ILE A 381 13.22 -9.00 -5.36
CA ILE A 381 12.51 -8.37 -4.24
C ILE A 381 12.67 -9.29 -3.04
N ARG A 382 13.09 -8.73 -1.91
CA ARG A 382 13.25 -9.46 -0.66
C ARG A 382 12.20 -8.99 0.33
N LEU A 383 11.48 -9.95 0.92
CA LEU A 383 10.47 -9.67 1.93
C LEU A 383 10.92 -10.29 3.25
N GLY A 384 10.90 -9.47 4.31
CA GLY A 384 11.30 -9.88 5.65
C GLY A 384 10.26 -10.77 6.34
N ASP A 385 10.61 -11.26 7.52
CA ASP A 385 9.77 -12.09 8.37
C ASP A 385 8.75 -11.25 9.13
N ILE A 386 7.51 -11.71 9.22
CA ILE A 386 6.42 -11.05 9.97
C ILE A 386 6.02 -11.92 11.17
N PRO A 387 6.79 -11.88 12.28
CA PRO A 387 6.42 -12.54 13.53
C PRO A 387 5.44 -11.66 14.31
N PHE A 388 4.14 -11.94 14.26
CA PHE A 388 3.15 -11.04 14.89
C PHE A 388 3.36 -10.88 16.41
N SER A 389 3.98 -11.84 17.10
CA SER A 389 4.33 -11.69 18.53
C SER A 389 5.27 -10.53 18.85
N ARG A 390 5.95 -9.95 17.83
CA ARG A 390 6.85 -8.81 18.01
C ARG A 390 6.18 -7.46 17.77
N TYR A 391 4.93 -7.43 17.32
CA TYR A 391 4.23 -6.18 17.05
C TYR A 391 3.36 -5.82 18.24
N GLN A 392 3.55 -4.62 18.77
CA GLN A 392 2.71 -4.08 19.83
C GLN A 392 1.36 -3.64 19.26
N GLN A 393 0.27 -3.90 19.97
CA GLN A 393 -1.06 -3.48 19.54
C GLN A 393 -1.28 -1.97 19.72
N ALA A 394 -1.69 -1.27 18.66
CA ALA A 394 -2.09 0.13 18.72
C ALA A 394 -3.34 0.38 19.59
N GLY A 395 -3.42 1.56 20.23
CA GLY A 395 -4.67 2.15 20.73
C GLY A 395 -5.35 1.51 21.96
N ASN A 396 -5.04 0.27 22.34
CA ASN A 396 -5.72 -0.44 23.44
C ASN A 396 -5.12 -0.21 24.83
N GLY A 397 -4.27 0.80 25.02
CA GLY A 397 -3.66 1.13 26.32
C GLY A 397 -2.71 0.07 26.90
N GLY A 398 -2.35 -0.96 26.12
CA GLY A 398 -1.56 -2.11 26.56
C GLY A 398 -0.22 -2.20 25.85
N GLY A 399 0.84 -2.41 26.63
CA GLY A 399 2.15 -2.90 26.17
C GLY A 399 2.13 -4.32 25.60
N GLU A 400 0.98 -4.79 25.13
CA GLU A 400 0.78 -6.17 24.68
C GLU A 400 1.27 -6.33 23.25
N THR A 401 1.99 -7.43 23.02
CA THR A 401 2.48 -7.79 21.70
C THR A 401 1.74 -9.02 21.19
N GLY A 402 1.66 -9.15 19.86
CA GLY A 402 0.92 -10.25 19.25
C GLY A 402 -0.48 -9.86 18.79
N LEU A 403 -1.08 -10.79 18.05
CA LEU A 403 -2.43 -10.66 17.51
C LEU A 403 -3.45 -10.48 18.66
N PHE A 404 -4.29 -9.45 18.55
CA PHE A 404 -5.41 -9.28 19.47
C PHE A 404 -6.33 -10.48 19.40
N THR A 405 -6.69 -11.00 20.57
CA THR A 405 -7.62 -12.12 20.69
C THR A 405 -8.72 -11.80 21.67
N PHE A 406 -9.90 -12.28 21.34
CA PHE A 406 -11.06 -12.16 22.18
C PHE A 406 -11.09 -13.26 23.27
N PRO A 407 -11.47 -12.92 24.51
CA PRO A 407 -11.71 -13.93 25.54
C PRO A 407 -12.94 -14.78 25.18
N PRO A 408 -12.93 -16.09 25.47
CA PRO A 408 -13.92 -17.05 24.97
C PRO A 408 -15.34 -16.89 25.52
N ASN A 409 -15.57 -16.03 26.53
CA ASN A 409 -16.85 -15.89 27.24
C ASN A 409 -17.38 -14.45 27.32
N ASP A 410 -16.81 -13.51 26.57
CA ASP A 410 -17.29 -12.14 26.64
C ASP A 410 -18.52 -11.95 25.75
N SER A 411 -19.69 -12.02 26.40
CA SER A 411 -21.00 -11.82 25.78
C SER A 411 -21.19 -10.44 25.13
N THR A 412 -20.35 -9.45 25.48
CA THR A 412 -20.38 -8.13 24.84
C THR A 412 -19.83 -8.20 23.42
N ILE A 413 -18.92 -9.13 23.13
CA ILE A 413 -18.34 -9.33 21.79
C ILE A 413 -19.43 -9.69 20.79
N VAL A 414 -20.32 -10.64 21.13
CA VAL A 414 -21.43 -11.04 20.25
C VAL A 414 -22.30 -9.82 19.92
N SER A 415 -22.56 -8.96 20.91
CA SER A 415 -23.32 -7.73 20.68
C SER A 415 -22.56 -6.64 19.90
N GLN A 416 -21.23 -6.58 20.01
CA GLN A 416 -20.38 -5.62 19.30
C GLN A 416 -20.12 -6.03 17.85
N LEU A 417 -19.86 -7.32 17.60
CA LEU A 417 -19.73 -7.90 16.25
C LEU A 417 -21.05 -7.83 15.47
N HIS A 418 -22.20 -7.98 16.13
CA HIS A 418 -23.52 -7.90 15.48
C HIS A 418 -24.13 -6.49 15.47
N GLY A 419 -23.67 -5.58 16.31
CA GLY A 419 -24.27 -4.24 16.52
C GLY A 419 -23.47 -3.08 15.93
N SER A 420 -22.22 -3.29 15.49
CA SER A 420 -21.44 -2.26 14.84
C SER A 420 -21.85 -2.10 13.37
N THR A 421 -21.65 -0.91 12.80
CA THR A 421 -21.77 -0.65 11.36
C THR A 421 -20.78 -1.46 10.50
N HIS A 422 -19.91 -2.26 11.14
CA HIS A 422 -18.92 -3.16 10.53
C HIS A 422 -19.38 -4.62 10.65
N ALA A 423 -20.63 -4.94 10.30
CA ALA A 423 -21.21 -6.27 10.43
C ALA A 423 -20.55 -7.37 9.54
N GLN A 424 -19.40 -7.08 8.93
CA GLN A 424 -18.59 -7.99 8.14
C GLN A 424 -17.19 -8.04 8.75
N HIS A 425 -16.68 -9.25 8.93
CA HIS A 425 -15.34 -9.52 9.47
C HIS A 425 -14.65 -10.55 8.58
N SER A 426 -13.34 -10.41 8.37
CA SER A 426 -12.57 -11.42 7.64
C SER A 426 -12.25 -12.63 8.53
N ASN A 427 -11.65 -12.40 9.70
CA ASN A 427 -11.24 -13.44 10.63
C ASN A 427 -11.39 -12.95 12.07
N ILE A 428 -11.90 -13.79 12.98
CA ILE A 428 -12.03 -13.43 14.40
C ILE A 428 -11.24 -14.44 15.23
N TYR A 429 -10.40 -13.93 16.13
CA TYR A 429 -9.47 -14.76 16.88
C TYR A 429 -9.90 -14.86 18.34
N PHE A 430 -9.99 -16.09 18.84
CA PHE A 430 -10.33 -16.37 20.24
C PHE A 430 -9.21 -17.17 20.89
N GLN A 431 -8.76 -16.73 22.06
CA GLN A 431 -7.79 -17.50 22.85
C GLN A 431 -8.55 -18.42 23.81
N ALA A 432 -8.70 -19.69 23.43
CA ALA A 432 -9.43 -20.66 24.23
C ALA A 432 -8.69 -21.04 25.54
N ALA A 433 -7.35 -21.13 25.50
CA ALA A 433 -6.51 -21.40 26.66
C ALA A 433 -5.03 -21.05 26.37
N ALA A 434 -4.23 -20.89 27.42
CA ALA A 434 -2.77 -20.75 27.36
C ALA A 434 -2.09 -21.42 28.56
N GLY A 435 -0.89 -21.98 28.34
CA GLY A 435 -0.09 -22.61 29.41
C GLY A 435 -0.78 -23.80 30.10
N TYR A 436 -1.69 -24.48 29.42
CA TYR A 436 -2.51 -25.53 30.01
C TYR A 436 -1.88 -26.93 29.84
N THR A 437 -2.11 -27.81 30.82
CA THR A 437 -1.77 -29.23 30.74
C THR A 437 -3.03 -30.08 30.97
N GLY A 438 -3.24 -31.10 30.14
CA GLY A 438 -4.40 -32.01 30.25
C GLY A 438 -5.43 -31.83 29.13
N THR A 439 -6.67 -32.27 29.38
CA THR A 439 -7.78 -32.15 28.41
C THR A 439 -8.56 -30.85 28.62
N ILE A 440 -8.88 -30.17 27.52
CA ILE A 440 -9.82 -29.05 27.47
C ILE A 440 -11.04 -29.49 26.67
N ASN A 441 -12.24 -29.26 27.19
CA ASN A 441 -13.48 -29.40 26.44
C ASN A 441 -13.95 -28.01 26.03
N LEU A 442 -14.15 -27.79 24.73
CA LEU A 442 -14.60 -26.51 24.17
C LEU A 442 -15.95 -26.71 23.49
N ASP A 443 -16.94 -25.94 23.91
CA ASP A 443 -18.23 -25.85 23.23
C ASP A 443 -18.22 -24.64 22.29
N ILE A 444 -18.01 -24.89 21.00
CA ILE A 444 -17.90 -23.83 20.00
C ILE A 444 -19.22 -23.70 19.25
N THR A 445 -19.87 -22.53 19.39
CA THR A 445 -21.08 -22.19 18.64
C THR A 445 -20.75 -21.10 17.62
N GLY A 446 -20.62 -21.48 16.34
CA GLY A 446 -20.33 -20.55 15.25
C GLY A 446 -21.56 -19.91 14.63
N ALA A 447 -21.36 -18.79 13.93
CA ALA A 447 -22.38 -18.22 13.05
C ALA A 447 -22.67 -19.16 11.86
N ARG A 448 -23.91 -19.18 11.37
CA ARG A 448 -24.38 -20.10 10.29
C ARG A 448 -23.58 -20.07 8.99
N ALA A 449 -22.76 -19.04 8.75
CA ALA A 449 -21.98 -18.86 7.51
C ALA A 449 -20.46 -18.76 7.73
N GLY A 450 -19.96 -19.01 8.95
CA GLY A 450 -18.52 -18.96 9.26
C GLY A 450 -17.83 -20.31 9.12
N ARG A 451 -16.51 -20.28 8.87
CA ARG A 451 -15.61 -21.43 9.06
C ARG A 451 -14.97 -21.34 10.44
N THR A 452 -14.73 -22.48 11.06
CA THR A 452 -14.07 -22.55 12.37
C THR A 452 -12.84 -23.43 12.26
N THR A 453 -11.69 -22.86 12.62
CA THR A 453 -10.40 -23.54 12.61
C THR A 453 -9.83 -23.53 14.01
N ILE A 454 -9.46 -24.69 14.52
CA ILE A 454 -8.83 -24.84 15.83
C ILE A 454 -7.34 -25.06 15.60
N ILE A 455 -6.53 -24.20 16.22
CA ILE A 455 -5.08 -24.28 16.16
C ILE A 455 -4.58 -24.61 17.55
N ILE A 456 -3.88 -25.73 17.66
CA ILE A 456 -3.24 -26.17 18.90
C ILE A 456 -1.75 -25.91 18.74
N LEU A 457 -1.23 -25.01 19.57
CA LEU A 457 0.19 -24.70 19.63
C LEU A 457 0.78 -25.48 20.80
N GLU A 458 1.54 -26.51 20.48
CA GLU A 458 2.39 -27.19 21.47
C GLU A 458 3.70 -26.40 21.60
N ASP A 459 4.13 -26.15 22.84
CA ASP A 459 5.48 -25.68 23.14
C ASP A 459 6.45 -26.79 22.72
N GLN A 460 7.44 -26.45 21.88
CA GLN A 460 8.44 -27.39 21.40
C GLN A 460 9.61 -27.54 22.36
#